data_AF-A0A0S8ECE5-F1
#
_entry.id   AF-A0A0S8ECE5-F1
#
_cell.length_a   1.000
_cell.length_b   1.000
_cell.length_c   1.000
_cell.angle_alpha   90.00
_cell.angle_beta   90.00
_cell.angle_gamma   90.00
#
_symmetry.space_group_name_H-M   'P 1'
#
loop_
_entity.id
_entity.type
_entity.pdbx_description
1 polymer ?
#
loop_
_entity_poly.entity_id
_entity_poly.type
_entity_poly.pdbx_seq_one_letter_code
_entity_poly.pdbx_strand_id
1 'polypeptide(L)'
;MKTRLNRPHQTPNKSTVPKATPYAAEINQSKSEQQSRMWSTMRWFDGTDKTEEAFHNRFENLPDEDVAFLKSFYNIGDDRELFQMVCKFWNIRVPDLAHIA
;
A
#
# COMPACT_ATOMS: atom_id res chain seq x y z
N MET A 1 16.39 -12.49 -60.67
CA MET A 1 15.00 -12.85 -60.33
C MET A 1 14.43 -11.80 -59.38
N LYS A 2 13.12 -11.48 -59.49
CA LYS A 2 12.13 -11.23 -58.40
C LYS A 2 12.63 -10.63 -57.06
N THR A 3 12.06 -9.57 -56.45
CA THR A 3 10.86 -8.73 -56.72
C THR A 3 10.93 -7.44 -55.86
N ARG A 4 10.32 -6.34 -56.35
CA ARG A 4 9.65 -5.14 -55.74
C ARG A 4 9.48 -5.06 -54.19
N LEU A 5 9.11 -3.94 -53.53
CA LEU A 5 8.43 -2.70 -53.95
C LEU A 5 8.67 -1.53 -52.95
N ASN A 6 8.33 -0.31 -53.37
CA ASN A 6 8.36 0.97 -52.66
C ASN A 6 7.66 1.01 -51.28
N ARG A 7 8.14 1.98 -50.46
CA ARG A 7 7.50 2.57 -49.28
C ARG A 7 6.19 3.31 -49.66
N PRO A 8 5.21 3.38 -48.75
CA PRO A 8 4.81 4.72 -48.25
C PRO A 8 4.71 4.82 -46.70
N HIS A 9 4.95 6.06 -46.23
CA HIS A 9 4.38 6.71 -45.02
C HIS A 9 3.00 6.14 -44.58
N GLN A 10 2.50 6.17 -43.34
CA GLN A 10 2.77 6.92 -42.07
C GLN A 10 1.72 6.40 -41.04
N THR A 11 1.89 6.26 -39.72
CA THR A 11 2.93 6.61 -38.69
C THR A 11 2.78 5.65 -37.49
N PRO A 12 3.70 5.69 -36.51
CA PRO A 12 3.31 5.56 -35.10
C PRO A 12 3.70 6.79 -34.27
N ASN A 13 2.75 7.20 -33.43
CA ASN A 13 2.76 8.38 -32.58
C ASN A 13 4.04 8.55 -31.74
N LYS A 14 4.43 9.81 -31.53
CA LYS A 14 5.32 10.22 -30.43
C LYS A 14 4.66 9.87 -29.09
N SER A 15 4.88 8.66 -28.60
CA SER A 15 4.92 8.42 -27.16
C SER A 15 6.37 8.45 -26.74
N THR A 16 6.83 9.64 -26.34
CA THR A 16 8.09 9.78 -25.61
C THR A 16 7.92 9.06 -24.28
N VAL A 17 8.25 7.77 -24.24
CA VAL A 17 8.42 7.03 -22.99
C VAL A 17 9.54 7.76 -22.25
N PRO A 18 9.31 8.33 -21.06
CA PRO A 18 10.40 8.90 -20.27
C PRO A 18 11.37 7.76 -19.98
N LYS A 19 12.62 7.92 -20.45
CA LYS A 19 13.68 6.94 -20.30
C LYS A 19 13.96 6.75 -18.81
N ALA A 20 13.32 5.76 -18.20
CA ALA A 20 13.50 5.42 -16.80
C ALA A 20 14.98 5.12 -16.57
N THR A 21 15.63 5.98 -15.78
CA THR A 21 16.99 5.76 -15.30
C THR A 21 16.99 4.55 -14.35
N PRO A 22 18.09 3.79 -14.24
CA PRO A 22 18.15 2.60 -13.37
C PRO A 22 17.74 2.89 -11.92
N TYR A 23 18.11 4.07 -11.39
CA TYR A 23 17.65 4.58 -10.10
C TYR A 23 16.12 4.56 -9.90
N ALA A 24 15.34 4.82 -10.96
CA ALA A 24 13.89 4.76 -10.86
C ALA A 24 13.37 3.32 -10.72
N ALA A 25 14.07 2.33 -11.27
CA ALA A 25 13.69 0.93 -11.14
C ALA A 25 13.93 0.42 -9.70
N GLU A 26 15.11 0.69 -9.13
CA GLU A 26 15.46 0.31 -7.76
C GLU A 26 14.51 0.95 -6.72
N ILE A 27 14.24 2.26 -6.84
CA ILE A 27 13.32 2.96 -5.93
C ILE A 27 11.87 2.44 -6.06
N ASN A 28 11.44 2.04 -7.26
CA ASN A 28 10.09 1.45 -7.44
C ASN A 28 10.00 0.01 -6.92
N GLN A 29 11.09 -0.78 -7.01
CA GLN A 29 11.14 -2.11 -6.38
C GLN A 29 10.95 -1.99 -4.88
N SER A 30 11.76 -1.17 -4.18
CA SER A 30 11.65 -0.98 -2.73
C SER A 30 10.25 -0.50 -2.31
N LYS A 31 9.60 0.38 -3.09
CA LYS A 31 8.21 0.78 -2.84
C LYS A 31 7.23 -0.38 -3.02
N SER A 32 7.36 -1.18 -4.09
CA SER A 32 6.47 -2.32 -4.32
C SER A 32 6.62 -3.41 -3.25
N GLU A 33 7.84 -3.63 -2.75
CA GLU A 33 8.14 -4.54 -1.65
C GLU A 33 7.56 -4.03 -0.32
N GLN A 34 7.72 -2.73 -0.01
CA GLN A 34 7.10 -2.10 1.16
C GLN A 34 5.57 -2.17 1.12
N GLN A 35 4.95 -1.92 -0.03
CA GLN A 35 3.50 -2.05 -0.22
C GLN A 35 3.03 -3.51 -0.06
N SER A 36 3.80 -4.47 -0.59
CA SER A 36 3.53 -5.91 -0.42
C SER A 36 3.65 -6.36 1.04
N ARG A 37 4.68 -5.89 1.77
CA ARG A 37 4.83 -6.15 3.20
C ARG A 37 3.69 -5.53 4.00
N MET A 38 3.37 -4.25 3.78
CA MET A 38 2.22 -3.58 4.40
C MET A 38 0.92 -4.34 4.16
N TRP A 39 0.64 -4.75 2.92
CA TRP A 39 -0.58 -5.52 2.65
C TRP A 39 -0.58 -6.90 3.34
N SER A 40 0.58 -7.55 3.43
CA SER A 40 0.73 -8.82 4.16
C SER A 40 0.53 -8.65 5.66
N THR A 41 1.04 -7.58 6.27
CA THR A 41 0.80 -7.26 7.68
C THR A 41 -0.66 -6.85 7.92
N MET A 42 -1.27 -6.04 7.04
CA MET A 42 -2.68 -5.65 7.16
C MET A 42 -3.64 -6.84 7.06
N ARG A 43 -3.27 -7.89 6.31
CA ARG A 43 -3.98 -9.19 6.29
C ARG A 43 -4.03 -9.91 7.65
N TRP A 44 -3.22 -9.53 8.64
CA TRP A 44 -3.35 -10.07 10.01
C TRP A 44 -4.74 -9.87 10.62
N PHE A 45 -5.44 -8.83 10.16
CA PHE A 45 -6.80 -8.43 10.55
C PHE A 45 -7.88 -8.93 9.57
N ASP A 46 -7.50 -9.60 8.48
CA ASP A 46 -8.46 -10.18 7.55
C ASP A 46 -9.27 -11.28 8.24
N GLY A 47 -10.58 -11.35 7.95
CA GLY A 47 -11.50 -12.26 8.64
C GLY A 47 -11.75 -11.98 10.13
N THR A 48 -11.17 -10.91 10.71
CA THR A 48 -11.51 -10.49 12.09
C THR A 48 -12.90 -9.86 12.13
N ASP A 49 -13.67 -10.15 13.19
CA ASP A 49 -14.99 -9.56 13.44
C ASP A 49 -14.97 -8.03 13.35
N LYS A 50 -16.02 -7.44 12.77
CA LYS A 50 -16.07 -6.01 12.43
C LYS A 50 -16.42 -5.10 13.63
N THR A 51 -15.79 -5.36 14.78
CA THR A 51 -15.93 -4.62 16.03
C THR A 51 -14.58 -4.07 16.49
N GLU A 52 -14.61 -2.98 17.26
CA GLU A 52 -13.39 -2.39 17.83
C GLU A 52 -12.65 -3.37 18.74
N GLU A 53 -13.37 -4.05 19.64
CA GLU A 53 -12.79 -5.00 20.61
C GLU A 53 -12.06 -6.17 19.94
N ALA A 54 -12.63 -6.75 18.88
CA ALA A 54 -12.00 -7.85 18.13
C ALA A 54 -10.72 -7.38 17.42
N PHE A 55 -10.76 -6.18 16.84
CA PHE A 55 -9.59 -5.55 16.23
C PHE A 55 -8.53 -5.17 17.27
N HIS A 56 -8.91 -4.69 18.45
CA HIS A 56 -7.99 -4.33 19.53
C HIS A 56 -7.23 -5.55 20.03
N ASN A 57 -7.95 -6.62 20.38
CA ASN A 57 -7.34 -7.89 20.78
C ASN A 57 -6.41 -8.43 19.66
N ARG A 58 -6.82 -8.32 18.39
CA ARG A 58 -5.98 -8.75 17.25
C ARG A 58 -4.72 -7.88 17.08
N PHE A 59 -4.81 -6.59 17.41
CA PHE A 59 -3.71 -5.63 17.39
C PHE A 59 -2.71 -5.85 18.53
N GLU A 60 -3.19 -6.12 19.75
CA GLU A 60 -2.34 -6.48 20.91
C GLU A 60 -1.58 -7.81 20.69
N ASN A 61 -2.06 -8.67 19.80
CA ASN A 61 -1.39 -9.91 19.38
C ASN A 61 -0.55 -9.75 18.09
N LEU A 62 -0.41 -8.54 17.53
CA LEU A 62 0.45 -8.30 16.37
C LEU A 62 1.93 -8.27 16.82
N PRO A 63 2.87 -8.91 16.09
CA PRO A 63 4.28 -8.88 16.47
C PRO A 63 4.87 -7.47 16.51
N ASP A 64 5.74 -7.18 17.49
CA ASP A 64 6.38 -5.86 17.65
C ASP A 64 7.12 -5.38 16.38
N GLU A 65 7.72 -6.31 15.64
CA GLU A 65 8.39 -6.02 14.36
C GLU A 65 7.42 -5.50 13.28
N ASP A 66 6.19 -6.01 13.28
CA ASP A 66 5.13 -5.61 12.35
C ASP A 66 4.45 -4.31 12.82
N VAL A 67 4.26 -4.12 14.13
CA VAL A 67 3.86 -2.83 14.71
C VAL A 67 4.86 -1.72 14.36
N ALA A 68 6.16 -1.95 14.59
CA ALA A 68 7.22 -1.00 14.29
C ALA A 68 7.35 -0.72 12.78
N PHE A 69 7.16 -1.74 11.94
CA PHE A 69 7.11 -1.58 10.49
C PHE A 69 5.92 -0.73 10.05
N LEU A 70 4.70 -1.00 10.54
CA LEU A 70 3.51 -0.21 10.21
C LEU A 70 3.61 1.23 10.68
N LYS A 71 4.08 1.46 11.92
CA LYS A 71 4.41 2.81 12.44
C LYS A 71 5.34 3.55 11.49
N SER A 72 6.42 2.89 11.07
CA SER A 72 7.41 3.47 10.14
C SER A 72 6.84 3.72 8.75
N PHE A 73 6.00 2.82 8.23
CA PHE A 73 5.38 2.93 6.90
C PHE A 73 4.36 4.07 6.81
N TYR A 74 3.53 4.24 7.83
CA TYR A 74 2.52 5.31 7.92
C TYR A 74 3.05 6.61 8.56
N ASN A 75 4.31 6.61 9.02
CA ASN A 75 4.94 7.71 9.77
C ASN A 75 4.13 8.11 11.03
N ILE A 76 3.70 7.09 11.78
CA ILE A 76 2.90 7.19 13.02
C ILE A 76 3.82 6.91 14.22
N GLY A 77 3.78 7.76 15.24
CA GLY A 77 4.57 7.58 16.47
C GLY A 77 3.90 6.76 17.57
N ASP A 78 2.58 6.60 17.50
CA ASP A 78 1.72 6.18 18.61
C ASP A 78 0.85 4.96 18.24
N ASP A 79 0.67 4.04 19.18
CA ASP A 79 -0.08 2.79 18.98
C ASP A 79 -1.58 3.01 18.77
N ARG A 80 -2.17 4.00 19.44
CA ARG A 80 -3.60 4.33 19.30
C ARG A 80 -3.88 5.00 17.96
N GLU A 81 -2.99 5.86 17.48
CA GLU A 81 -3.08 6.42 16.13
C GLU A 81 -2.93 5.33 15.05
N LEU A 82 -2.02 4.37 15.24
CA LEU A 82 -1.88 3.23 14.34
C LEU A 82 -3.13 2.34 14.37
N PHE A 83 -3.67 2.04 15.55
CA PHE A 83 -4.90 1.28 15.73
C PHE A 83 -6.09 1.95 15.03
N GLN A 84 -6.25 3.28 15.17
CA GLN A 84 -7.27 4.05 14.46
C GLN A 84 -7.10 3.96 12.94
N MET A 85 -5.86 3.97 12.42
CA MET A 85 -5.58 3.77 10.99
C MET A 85 -6.02 2.37 10.53
N VAL A 86 -5.67 1.31 11.27
CA VAL A 86 -6.08 -0.07 10.96
C VAL A 86 -7.62 -0.21 10.97
N CYS A 87 -8.28 0.32 11.99
CA CYS A 87 -9.74 0.34 12.09
C CYS A 87 -10.39 1.08 10.92
N LYS A 88 -9.88 2.25 10.56
CA LYS A 88 -10.36 3.03 9.41
C LYS A 88 -10.16 2.29 8.08
N PHE A 89 -9.03 1.62 7.90
CA PHE A 89 -8.73 0.83 6.71
C PHE A 89 -9.72 -0.32 6.52
N TRP A 90 -10.07 -1.00 7.60
CA TRP A 90 -10.97 -2.15 7.60
C TRP A 90 -12.46 -1.80 7.79
N ASN A 91 -12.79 -0.51 7.77
CA ASN A 91 -14.12 0.08 7.96
C ASN A 91 -14.79 -0.32 9.29
N ILE A 92 -14.00 -0.33 10.37
CA ILE A 92 -14.45 -0.59 11.74
C ILE A 92 -14.99 0.70 12.35
N ARG A 93 -16.16 0.63 12.98
CA ARG A 93 -16.75 1.75 13.71
C ARG A 93 -16.10 1.88 15.08
N VAL A 94 -14.98 2.58 15.13
CA VAL A 94 -14.46 3.17 16.38
C VAL A 94 -15.40 4.32 16.79
N PRO A 95 -15.99 4.33 18.00
CA PRO A 95 -16.81 5.45 18.46
C PRO A 95 -15.96 6.72 18.54
N ASP A 96 -16.38 7.75 17.81
CA ASP A 96 -15.73 9.05 17.81
C ASP A 96 -15.93 9.72 19.18
N LEU A 97 -14.87 9.69 19.99
CA LEU A 97 -14.85 10.21 21.37
C LEU A 97 -14.99 11.74 21.46
N ALA A 98 -15.17 12.46 20.35
CA ALA A 98 -15.39 13.91 20.32
C ALA A 98 -16.86 14.34 20.46
N HIS A 99 -17.81 13.38 20.58
CA HIS A 99 -19.25 13.66 20.71
C HIS A 99 -19.79 13.55 22.16
N ILE A 100 -18.94 13.74 23.17
CA ILE A 100 -19.35 13.86 24.58
C ILE A 100 -18.77 15.17 25.16
N ALA A 101 -19.44 16.28 24.86
CA ALA A 101 -19.17 17.62 25.38
C ALA A 101 -20.50 18.37 25.61
#